data_AF-A0A3R9J7G8-F1
#
_entry.id   AF-A0A3R9J7G8-F1
#
_cell.length_a   1.000
_cell.length_b   1.000
_cell.length_c   1.000
_cell.angle_alpha   90.00
_cell.angle_beta   90.00
_cell.angle_gamma   90.00
#
_symmetry.space_group_name_H-M   'P 1'
#
loop_
_entity.id
_entity.type
_entity.pdbx_description
1 polymer ?
#
loop_
_entity_poly.entity_id
_entity_poly.type
_entity_poly.pdbx_seq_one_letter_code
_entity_poly.pdbx_strand_id
1 'polypeptide(L)'
;MKDNKNLLLFLQELIYGLVDFISEKEYKEFVFDSLKLSKQEFDKESGFCPDDLYNRLENMDEQDILTFQMLDKKTNPLVWNCIANFFVLVCHYSYMASGEVYLPQTIESVDEDTLAVLALSYKQILSENSELISQISGPEIEGYLKDELVKNYFGPLFLSDENE
;
A
#
# COMPACT_ATOMS: atom_id res chain seq x y z
N MET A 1 11.52 9.32 4.15
CA MET A 1 10.17 9.58 4.71
C MET A 1 10.21 9.36 6.22
N LYS A 2 9.55 10.16 7.07
CA LYS A 2 9.44 9.80 8.51
C LYS A 2 8.47 8.63 8.65
N ASP A 3 8.86 7.60 9.40
CA ASP A 3 8.00 6.45 9.69
C ASP A 3 6.67 6.91 10.28
N ASN A 4 5.58 6.67 9.55
CA ASN A 4 4.23 7.02 9.96
C ASN A 4 3.32 5.79 9.89
N LYS A 5 3.18 5.13 11.04
CA LYS A 5 2.35 3.92 11.17
C LYS A 5 0.87 4.17 10.83
N ASN A 6 0.32 5.33 11.19
CA ASN A 6 -1.08 5.65 10.87
C ASN A 6 -1.31 5.74 9.37
N LEU A 7 -0.36 6.36 8.65
CA LEU A 7 -0.38 6.38 7.19
C LEU A 7 -0.36 4.97 6.61
N LEU A 8 0.54 4.10 7.08
CA LEU A 8 0.63 2.74 6.52
C LEU A 8 -0.61 1.89 6.82
N LEU A 9 -1.19 2.02 8.03
CA LEU A 9 -2.46 1.36 8.37
C LEU A 9 -3.60 1.87 7.49
N PHE A 10 -3.69 3.18 7.29
CA PHE A 10 -4.68 3.78 6.39
C PHE A 10 -4.51 3.27 4.95
N LEU A 11 -3.29 3.25 4.43
CA LEU A 11 -2.99 2.72 3.11
C LEU A 11 -3.37 1.24 3.00
N GLN A 12 -3.11 0.43 4.02
CA GLN A 12 -3.49 -0.98 4.02
C GLN A 12 -5.00 -1.18 3.80
N GLU A 13 -5.85 -0.37 4.45
CA GLU A 13 -7.31 -0.41 4.22
C GLU A 13 -7.68 -0.03 2.78
N LEU A 14 -7.01 0.99 2.22
CA LEU A 14 -7.23 1.37 0.81
C LEU A 14 -6.85 0.23 -0.14
N ILE A 15 -5.73 -0.44 0.11
CA ILE A 15 -5.23 -1.53 -0.74
C ILE A 15 -6.12 -2.77 -0.64
N TYR A 16 -6.66 -3.10 0.54
CA TYR A 16 -7.65 -4.18 0.67
C TYR A 16 -8.83 -3.98 -0.29
N GLY A 17 -9.34 -2.75 -0.42
CA GLY A 17 -10.42 -2.41 -1.35
C GLY A 17 -10.07 -2.57 -2.84
N LEU A 18 -8.77 -2.62 -3.20
CA LEU A 18 -8.33 -2.81 -4.58
C LEU A 18 -8.09 -4.27 -4.96
N VAL A 19 -7.97 -5.18 -3.99
CA VAL A 19 -7.64 -6.60 -4.24
C VAL A 19 -8.65 -7.25 -5.19
N ASP A 20 -9.93 -6.89 -5.08
CA ASP A 20 -11.00 -7.43 -5.93
C ASP A 20 -10.91 -7.00 -7.40
N PHE A 21 -10.09 -5.99 -7.72
CA PHE A 21 -9.85 -5.52 -9.10
C PHE A 21 -8.76 -6.31 -9.81
N ILE A 22 -8.02 -7.16 -9.09
CA ILE A 22 -7.02 -8.04 -9.69
C ILE A 22 -7.74 -9.14 -10.47
N SER A 23 -7.45 -9.21 -11.77
CA SER A 23 -8.14 -10.09 -12.71
C SER A 23 -7.81 -11.56 -12.52
N GLU A 24 -6.55 -11.87 -12.25
CA GLU A 24 -6.09 -13.25 -12.07
C GLU A 24 -6.25 -13.70 -10.61
N LYS A 25 -6.93 -14.82 -10.42
CA LYS A 25 -7.26 -15.34 -9.09
C LYS A 25 -6.00 -15.62 -8.25
N GLU A 26 -4.96 -16.18 -8.87
CA GLU A 26 -3.71 -16.51 -8.18
C GLU A 26 -3.00 -15.23 -7.68
N TYR A 27 -2.95 -14.19 -8.51
CA TYR A 27 -2.34 -12.90 -8.13
C TYR A 27 -3.14 -12.24 -7.00
N LYS A 28 -4.47 -12.33 -7.06
CA LYS A 28 -5.36 -11.86 -6.01
C LYS A 28 -5.10 -12.56 -4.67
N GLU A 29 -5.05 -13.89 -4.68
CA GLU A 29 -4.76 -14.69 -3.48
C GLU A 29 -3.37 -14.35 -2.90
N PHE A 30 -2.38 -14.21 -3.77
CA PHE A 30 -1.03 -13.81 -3.37
C PHE A 30 -0.99 -12.44 -2.70
N VAL A 31 -1.60 -11.42 -3.29
CA VAL A 31 -1.64 -10.05 -2.72
C VAL A 31 -2.39 -10.06 -1.40
N PHE A 32 -3.51 -10.79 -1.31
CA PHE A 32 -4.27 -10.91 -0.08
C PHE A 32 -3.45 -11.54 1.07
N ASP A 33 -2.70 -12.59 0.80
CA ASP A 33 -1.81 -13.20 1.78
C ASP A 33 -0.64 -12.28 2.16
N SER A 34 -0.09 -11.52 1.20
CA SER A 34 0.92 -10.50 1.48
C SER A 34 0.39 -9.39 2.40
N LEU A 35 -0.88 -8.99 2.27
CA LEU A 35 -1.51 -7.99 3.14
C LEU A 35 -1.73 -8.51 4.57
N LYS A 36 -1.99 -9.81 4.75
CA LYS A 36 -2.01 -10.42 6.08
C LYS A 36 -0.63 -10.34 6.73
N LEU A 37 0.41 -10.59 5.96
CA LEU A 37 1.79 -10.51 6.43
C LEU A 37 2.17 -9.07 6.84
N SER A 38 1.76 -8.05 6.06
CA SER A 38 1.97 -6.65 6.47
C SER A 38 1.21 -6.29 7.75
N LYS A 39 0.02 -6.87 7.95
CA LYS A 39 -0.74 -6.69 9.20
C LYS A 39 0.02 -7.24 10.41
N GLN A 40 0.62 -8.42 10.28
CA GLN A 40 1.42 -9.04 11.35
C GLN A 40 2.62 -8.17 11.73
N GLU A 41 3.29 -7.58 10.74
CA GLU A 41 4.38 -6.62 10.98
C GLU A 41 3.87 -5.39 11.77
N PHE A 42 2.71 -4.83 11.40
CA PHE A 42 2.14 -3.71 12.13
C PHE A 42 1.73 -4.04 13.56
N ASP A 43 1.30 -5.27 13.82
CA ASP A 43 0.93 -5.74 15.15
C ASP A 43 2.15 -6.05 16.02
N LYS A 44 3.37 -5.93 15.44
CA LYS A 44 4.66 -6.19 16.10
C LYS A 44 4.69 -7.55 16.78
N GLU A 45 4.18 -8.58 16.10
CA GLU A 45 4.44 -9.95 16.51
C GLU A 45 5.97 -10.12 16.62
N SER A 46 6.46 -10.42 17.83
CA SER A 46 7.89 -10.34 18.13
C SER A 46 8.70 -11.25 17.19
N GLY A 47 9.72 -10.69 16.54
CA GLY A 47 10.62 -11.46 15.66
C GLY A 47 10.22 -11.47 14.18
N PHE A 48 9.35 -10.55 13.75
CA PHE A 48 9.07 -10.33 12.33
C PHE A 48 10.35 -9.99 11.56
N CYS A 49 10.59 -10.68 10.44
CA CYS A 49 11.75 -10.48 9.59
C CYS A 49 11.37 -9.57 8.40
N PRO A 50 12.01 -8.39 8.21
CA PRO A 50 11.73 -7.52 7.06
C PRO A 50 11.88 -8.22 5.71
N ASP A 51 12.81 -9.18 5.62
CA ASP A 51 13.03 -9.97 4.39
C ASP A 51 11.82 -10.82 4.02
N ASP A 52 10.98 -11.23 4.98
CA ASP A 52 9.76 -11.98 4.67
C ASP A 52 8.77 -11.11 3.90
N LEU A 53 8.64 -9.82 4.24
CA LEU A 53 7.85 -8.86 3.46
C LEU A 53 8.51 -8.53 2.13
N TYR A 54 9.82 -8.31 2.13
CA TYR A 54 10.56 -8.01 0.92
C TYR A 54 10.43 -9.13 -0.11
N ASN A 55 10.51 -10.39 0.32
CA ASN A 55 10.30 -11.55 -0.55
C ASN A 55 8.90 -11.59 -1.20
N ARG A 56 7.89 -10.91 -0.64
CA ARG A 56 6.58 -10.75 -1.30
C ARG A 56 6.59 -9.65 -2.37
N LEU A 57 7.42 -8.63 -2.16
CA LEU A 57 7.58 -7.51 -3.09
C LEU A 57 8.44 -7.90 -4.30
N GLU A 58 9.60 -8.50 -4.06
CA GLU A 58 10.60 -8.85 -5.06
C GLU A 58 11.38 -10.09 -4.61
N ASN A 59 11.40 -11.16 -5.41
CA ASN A 59 12.17 -12.37 -5.09
C ASN A 59 12.82 -13.02 -6.33
N MET A 60 13.70 -14.00 -6.09
CA MET A 60 14.44 -14.68 -7.16
C MET A 60 13.59 -15.63 -8.00
N ASP A 61 12.45 -16.07 -7.48
CA ASP A 61 11.57 -17.03 -8.14
C ASP A 61 10.57 -16.34 -9.09
N GLU A 62 10.63 -15.00 -9.18
CA GLU A 62 9.73 -14.17 -9.99
C GLU A 62 8.23 -14.42 -9.64
N GLN A 63 7.97 -14.86 -8.41
CA GLN A 63 6.63 -15.03 -7.84
C GLN A 63 6.40 -13.97 -6.76
N ASP A 64 6.33 -12.72 -7.21
CA ASP A 64 6.25 -11.54 -6.36
C ASP A 64 5.40 -10.44 -7.00
N ILE A 65 5.14 -9.39 -6.24
CA ILE A 65 4.26 -8.28 -6.65
C ILE A 65 4.79 -7.53 -7.86
N LEU A 66 6.10 -7.25 -7.92
CA LEU A 66 6.68 -6.50 -9.05
C LEU A 66 6.64 -7.32 -10.34
N THR A 67 6.86 -8.62 -10.25
CA THR A 67 6.71 -9.53 -11.38
C THR A 67 5.26 -9.62 -11.83
N PHE A 68 4.31 -9.78 -10.91
CA PHE A 68 2.88 -9.86 -11.27
C PHE A 68 2.38 -8.56 -11.88
N GLN A 69 2.80 -7.41 -11.38
CA GLN A 69 2.56 -6.11 -12.01
C GLN A 69 3.09 -6.07 -13.46
N MET A 70 4.26 -6.65 -13.72
CA MET A 70 4.83 -6.68 -15.06
C MET A 70 4.06 -7.63 -15.98
N LEU A 71 3.64 -8.81 -15.49
CA LEU A 71 3.04 -9.86 -16.30
C LEU A 71 1.53 -9.67 -16.54
N ASP A 72 0.80 -9.15 -15.56
CA ASP A 72 -0.65 -8.98 -15.66
C ASP A 72 -1.01 -7.83 -16.62
N LYS A 73 -1.55 -8.19 -17.78
CA LYS A 73 -2.00 -7.24 -18.81
C LYS A 73 -3.49 -6.93 -18.76
N LYS A 74 -4.23 -7.54 -17.82
CA LYS A 74 -5.70 -7.42 -17.72
C LYS A 74 -6.11 -6.45 -16.62
N THR A 75 -5.45 -6.52 -15.47
CA THR A 75 -5.70 -5.61 -14.36
C THR A 75 -5.27 -4.19 -14.71
N ASN A 76 -6.01 -3.19 -14.25
CA ASN A 76 -5.65 -1.78 -14.43
C ASN A 76 -4.25 -1.53 -13.84
N PRO A 77 -3.28 -1.00 -14.61
CA PRO A 77 -1.93 -0.73 -14.11
C PRO A 77 -1.90 0.18 -12.87
N LEU A 78 -2.89 1.05 -12.69
CA LEU A 78 -2.99 1.90 -11.50
C LEU A 78 -3.25 1.08 -10.23
N VAL A 79 -4.00 -0.02 -10.32
CA VAL A 79 -4.22 -0.94 -9.19
C VAL A 79 -2.90 -1.56 -8.76
N TRP A 80 -2.12 -2.05 -9.72
CA TRP A 80 -0.79 -2.58 -9.46
C TRP A 80 0.18 -1.52 -8.93
N ASN A 81 0.14 -0.28 -9.45
CA ASN A 81 0.92 0.82 -8.91
C ASN A 81 0.60 1.07 -7.43
N CYS A 82 -0.68 1.09 -7.05
CA CYS A 82 -1.08 1.26 -5.66
C CYS A 82 -0.54 0.13 -4.77
N ILE A 83 -0.71 -1.13 -5.19
CA ILE A 83 -0.25 -2.30 -4.45
C ILE A 83 1.27 -2.29 -4.29
N ALA A 84 2.02 -2.15 -5.40
CA ALA A 84 3.48 -2.18 -5.38
C ALA A 84 4.06 -1.05 -4.52
N ASN A 85 3.60 0.20 -4.70
CA ASN A 85 4.08 1.33 -3.90
C ASN A 85 3.73 1.15 -2.41
N PHE A 86 2.58 0.56 -2.07
CA PHE A 86 2.27 0.23 -0.68
C PHE A 86 3.30 -0.75 -0.10
N PHE A 87 3.58 -1.86 -0.78
CA PHE A 87 4.55 -2.84 -0.26
C PHE A 87 5.97 -2.28 -0.18
N VAL A 88 6.36 -1.42 -1.11
CA VAL A 88 7.63 -0.66 -1.03
C VAL A 88 7.69 0.18 0.26
N LEU A 89 6.62 0.92 0.58
CA LEU A 89 6.54 1.76 1.79
C LEU A 89 6.56 0.92 3.07
N VAL A 90 5.84 -0.21 3.10
CA VAL A 90 5.81 -1.11 4.26
C VAL A 90 7.15 -1.81 4.47
N CYS A 91 7.81 -2.27 3.40
CA CYS A 91 9.16 -2.85 3.50
C CYS A 91 10.14 -1.81 4.03
N HIS A 92 10.13 -0.59 3.48
CA HIS A 92 10.97 0.50 3.99
C HIS A 92 10.76 0.73 5.49
N TYR A 93 9.50 0.85 5.93
CA TYR A 93 9.19 0.98 7.36
C TYR A 93 9.72 -0.20 8.20
N SER A 94 9.55 -1.43 7.72
CA SER A 94 10.00 -2.63 8.43
C SER A 94 11.52 -2.67 8.60
N TYR A 95 12.27 -2.39 7.53
CA TYR A 95 13.74 -2.31 7.58
C TYR A 95 14.24 -1.18 8.49
N MET A 96 13.58 -0.01 8.47
CA MET A 96 13.94 1.09 9.37
C MET A 96 13.66 0.74 10.84
N ALA A 97 12.54 0.05 11.10
CA ALA A 97 12.16 -0.38 12.44
C ALA A 97 13.06 -1.50 13.01
N SER A 98 13.60 -2.38 12.16
CA SER A 98 14.54 -3.43 12.56
C SER A 98 15.98 -2.91 12.78
N GLY A 99 16.30 -1.71 12.28
CA GLY A 99 17.63 -1.11 12.40
C GLY A 99 18.66 -1.72 11.45
N GLU A 100 18.21 -2.34 10.36
CA GLU A 100 19.08 -2.88 9.32
C GLU A 100 19.90 -1.79 8.64
N VAL A 101 21.17 -2.10 8.36
CA VAL A 101 22.12 -1.13 7.77
C VAL A 101 22.12 -1.19 6.25
N TYR A 102 21.79 -2.36 5.69
CA TYR A 102 21.80 -2.61 4.26
C TYR A 102 20.37 -2.82 3.77
N LEU A 103 19.94 -1.94 2.87
CA LEU A 103 18.64 -2.02 2.24
C LEU A 103 18.78 -2.60 0.84
N PRO A 104 17.83 -3.44 0.39
CA PRO A 104 17.72 -3.77 -1.02
C PRO A 104 17.52 -2.50 -1.86
N GLN A 105 18.00 -2.50 -3.11
CA GLN A 105 17.99 -1.30 -3.97
C GLN A 105 16.59 -0.68 -4.11
N THR A 106 15.57 -1.52 -4.29
CA THR A 106 14.15 -1.12 -4.38
C THR A 106 13.70 -0.34 -3.14
N ILE A 107 14.22 -0.68 -1.96
CA ILE A 107 13.91 -0.02 -0.69
C ILE A 107 14.77 1.22 -0.45
N GLU A 108 16.03 1.20 -0.90
CA GLU A 108 16.93 2.35 -0.81
C GLU A 108 16.42 3.55 -1.62
N SER A 109 15.71 3.31 -2.73
CA SER A 109 15.14 4.36 -3.59
C SER A 109 13.86 5.00 -3.07
N VAL A 110 13.35 4.61 -1.90
CA VAL A 110 12.06 5.10 -1.39
C VAL A 110 12.13 6.52 -0.88
N ASP A 111 11.23 7.35 -1.39
CA ASP A 111 11.14 8.78 -1.12
C ASP A 111 9.68 9.27 -1.06
N GLU A 112 9.48 10.60 -0.98
CA GLU A 112 8.16 11.21 -0.93
C GLU A 112 7.36 11.03 -2.23
N ASP A 113 8.04 10.85 -3.36
CA ASP A 113 7.39 10.62 -4.65
C ASP A 113 6.71 9.25 -4.69
N THR A 114 7.24 8.25 -3.99
CA THR A 114 6.61 6.93 -3.84
C THR A 114 5.18 7.05 -3.28
N LEU A 115 5.01 7.85 -2.22
CA LEU A 115 3.69 8.12 -1.63
C LEU A 115 2.81 8.97 -2.56
N ALA A 116 3.39 9.98 -3.22
CA ALA A 116 2.66 10.83 -4.15
C ALA A 116 2.10 10.03 -5.35
N VAL A 117 2.90 9.14 -5.93
CA VAL A 117 2.50 8.26 -7.03
C VAL A 117 1.36 7.33 -6.61
N LEU A 118 1.44 6.76 -5.40
CA LEU A 118 0.36 5.93 -4.85
C LEU A 118 -0.93 6.75 -4.73
N ALA A 119 -0.88 7.92 -4.07
CA ALA A 119 -2.04 8.77 -3.86
C ALA A 119 -2.69 9.22 -5.18
N LEU A 120 -1.88 9.60 -6.18
CA LEU A 120 -2.34 9.98 -7.51
C LEU A 120 -3.00 8.80 -8.25
N SER A 121 -2.38 7.62 -8.20
CA SER A 121 -2.93 6.41 -8.82
C SER A 121 -4.26 6.04 -8.20
N TYR A 122 -4.36 6.10 -6.87
CA TYR A 122 -5.60 5.81 -6.14
C TYR A 122 -6.71 6.80 -6.51
N LYS A 123 -6.40 8.10 -6.53
CA LYS A 123 -7.33 9.16 -6.95
C LYS A 123 -7.88 8.93 -8.37
N GLN A 124 -7.04 8.50 -9.30
CA GLN A 124 -7.47 8.18 -10.66
C GLN A 124 -8.41 6.97 -10.68
N ILE A 125 -8.12 5.91 -9.93
CA ILE A 125 -9.02 4.74 -9.79
C ILE A 125 -10.39 5.18 -9.26
N LEU A 126 -10.44 6.02 -8.24
CA LEU A 126 -11.69 6.54 -7.67
C LEU A 126 -12.50 7.36 -8.66
N SER A 127 -11.84 8.12 -9.55
CA SER A 127 -12.54 8.90 -10.58
C SER A 127 -13.30 8.01 -11.58
N GLU A 128 -12.84 6.78 -11.76
CA GLU A 128 -13.47 5.77 -12.62
C GLU A 128 -14.43 4.85 -11.84
N ASN A 129 -14.28 4.78 -10.51
CA ASN A 129 -14.98 3.84 -9.63
C ASN A 129 -15.37 4.52 -8.31
N SER A 130 -16.20 5.56 -8.37
CA SER A 130 -16.53 6.38 -7.20
C SER A 130 -17.19 5.60 -6.05
N GLU A 131 -17.81 4.46 -6.36
CA GLU A 131 -18.40 3.55 -5.37
C GLU A 131 -17.37 2.91 -4.44
N LEU A 132 -16.08 2.86 -4.83
CA LEU A 132 -15.01 2.33 -3.97
C LEU A 132 -14.92 3.06 -2.63
N ILE A 133 -15.17 4.37 -2.62
CA ILE A 133 -15.18 5.17 -1.39
C ILE A 133 -16.19 4.62 -0.38
N SER A 134 -17.33 4.12 -0.86
CA SER A 134 -18.38 3.56 0.00
C SER A 134 -18.04 2.21 0.63
N GLN A 135 -17.03 1.51 0.08
CA GLN A 135 -16.56 0.22 0.58
C GLN A 135 -15.54 0.37 1.71
N ILE A 136 -14.90 1.54 1.81
CA ILE A 136 -13.96 1.83 2.89
C ILE A 136 -14.76 2.38 4.06
N SER A 137 -14.65 1.76 5.23
CA SER A 137 -15.53 2.08 6.36
C SER A 137 -15.29 3.52 6.85
N GLY A 138 -16.34 4.34 6.82
CA GLY A 138 -16.27 5.75 7.24
C GLY A 138 -15.72 5.99 8.66
N PRO A 139 -16.08 5.19 9.69
CA PRO A 139 -15.60 5.40 11.06
C PRO A 139 -14.09 5.16 11.25
N GLU A 140 -13.49 4.23 10.48
CA GLU A 140 -12.05 3.94 10.57
C GLU A 140 -11.23 5.00 9.84
N ILE A 141 -11.72 5.52 8.71
CA ILE A 141 -11.08 6.59 7.93
C ILE A 141 -11.02 7.91 8.72
N GLU A 142 -12.10 8.30 9.40
CA GLU A 142 -12.14 9.55 10.19
C GLU A 142 -11.05 9.61 11.27
N GLY A 143 -10.68 8.45 11.84
CA GLY A 143 -9.57 8.34 12.78
C GLY A 143 -8.23 8.68 12.13
N TYR A 144 -7.96 8.11 10.96
CA TYR A 144 -6.72 8.32 10.22
C TYR A 144 -6.59 9.72 9.60
N LEU A 145 -7.70 10.37 9.20
CA LEU A 145 -7.69 11.73 8.65
C LEU A 145 -7.26 12.82 9.64
N LYS A 146 -7.09 12.48 10.94
CA LYS A 146 -6.47 13.37 11.93
C LYS A 146 -4.95 13.44 11.78
N ASP A 147 -4.34 12.45 11.14
CA ASP A 147 -2.92 12.45 10.82
C ASP A 147 -2.62 13.43 9.68
N GLU A 148 -1.62 14.29 9.85
CA GLU A 148 -1.31 15.34 8.88
C GLU A 148 -0.89 14.78 7.51
N LEU A 149 -0.12 13.69 7.45
CA LEU A 149 0.29 13.11 6.17
C LEU A 149 -0.90 12.47 5.45
N VAL A 150 -1.72 11.72 6.19
CA VAL A 150 -2.94 11.12 5.62
C VAL A 150 -3.86 12.22 5.09
N LYS A 151 -4.08 13.29 5.87
CA LYS A 151 -4.89 14.42 5.46
C LYS A 151 -4.33 15.14 4.23
N ASN A 152 -3.01 15.34 4.17
CA ASN A 152 -2.38 16.07 3.06
C ASN A 152 -2.50 15.32 1.72
N TYR A 153 -2.29 14.00 1.71
CA TYR A 153 -2.31 13.20 0.48
C TYR A 153 -3.72 12.71 0.10
N PHE A 154 -4.56 12.38 1.09
CA PHE A 154 -5.83 11.69 0.86
C PHE A 154 -7.05 12.47 1.36
N GLY A 155 -6.87 13.51 2.19
CA GLY A 155 -7.96 14.35 2.69
C GLY A 155 -8.92 14.84 1.59
N PRO A 156 -8.43 15.37 0.45
CA PRO A 156 -9.30 15.81 -0.65
C PRO A 156 -10.16 14.70 -1.31
N LEU A 157 -9.93 13.43 -0.99
CA LEU A 157 -10.71 12.29 -1.51
C LEU A 157 -11.90 11.94 -0.61
N PHE A 158 -11.81 12.25 0.69
CA PHE A 158 -12.77 11.80 1.72
C PHE A 158 -13.47 12.95 2.42
N LEU A 159 -12.78 14.09 2.55
CA LEU A 159 -13.37 15.32 3.04
C LEU A 159 -14.00 15.98 1.82
N SER A 160 -15.33 15.89 1.70
CA SER A 160 -16.07 16.81 0.83
C SER A 160 -15.62 18.22 1.16
N ASP A 161 -15.43 19.08 0.16
CA ASP A 161 -15.21 20.51 0.39
C ASP A 161 -16.37 21.06 1.24
N GLU A 162 -16.22 21.08 2.57
CA GLU A 162 -17.01 21.94 3.44
C GLU A 162 -16.47 23.37 3.25
N ASN A 163 -16.62 23.94 2.05
CA ASN A 163 -16.46 25.37 1.77
C ASN A 163 -17.10 25.68 0.40
N GLU A 164 -18.42 25.80 0.39
CA GLU A 164 -19.12 26.75 -0.49
C GLU A 164 -19.49 27.99 0.33
#